data_AF-A0A353R9C9-F1
#
_entry.id   AF-A0A353R9C9-F1
#
_cell.length_a   1.000
_cell.length_b   1.000
_cell.length_c   1.000
_cell.angle_alpha   90.00
_cell.angle_beta   90.00
_cell.angle_gamma   90.00
#
_symmetry.space_group_name_H-M   'P 1'
#
loop_
_entity.id
_entity.type
_entity.pdbx_description
1 polymer ?
#
loop_
_entity_poly.entity_id
_entity_poly.type
_entity_poly.pdbx_seq_one_letter_code
_entity_poly.pdbx_strand_id
1 'polypeptide(L)'
;DMEGRTYRYFRGEPLYAFGYGLSYTTFDYGDAKLSRQNVKAGKGVKITIPVTNSGKLDGDEVVQVYVKSLDNPEAPIKSLKGL
;
A
#
# COMPACT_ATOMS: atom_id res chain seq x y z
N ASP A 1 -21.06 -3.51 -12.69
CA ASP A 1 -20.05 -2.51 -13.03
C ASP A 1 -19.46 -1.91 -11.75
N MET A 2 -18.13 -1.89 -11.63
CA MET A 2 -17.39 -1.37 -10.47
C MET A 2 -16.69 -0.04 -10.77
N GLU A 3 -16.78 0.46 -12.01
CA GLU A 3 -16.16 1.72 -12.42
C GLU A 3 -16.56 2.86 -11.48
N GLY A 4 -15.57 3.66 -11.08
CA GLY A 4 -15.79 4.80 -10.18
C GLY A 4 -16.11 4.44 -8.72
N ARG A 5 -16.15 3.15 -8.33
CA ARG A 5 -16.48 2.74 -6.96
C ARG A 5 -15.25 2.34 -6.16
N THR A 6 -15.25 2.70 -4.87
CA THR A 6 -14.20 2.37 -3.89
C THR A 6 -12.81 2.89 -4.30
N TYR A 7 -11.83 2.77 -3.40
CA TYR A 7 -10.44 3.11 -3.73
C TYR A 7 -9.83 2.24 -4.85
N ARG A 8 -10.46 1.11 -5.19
CA ARG A 8 -9.95 0.13 -6.17
C ARG A 8 -10.23 0.53 -7.61
N TYR A 9 -11.26 1.36 -7.86
CA TYR A 9 -11.72 1.71 -9.20
C TYR A 9 -12.06 3.20 -9.39
N PHE A 10 -12.02 4.00 -8.31
CA PHE A 10 -12.22 5.45 -8.39
C PHE A 10 -10.99 6.16 -8.96
N ARG A 11 -11.17 6.93 -10.04
CA ARG A 11 -10.11 7.68 -10.74
C ARG A 11 -10.11 9.18 -10.47
N GLY A 12 -11.07 9.69 -9.70
CA GLY A 12 -11.10 11.09 -9.27
C GLY A 12 -10.19 11.34 -8.07
N GLU A 13 -10.22 12.58 -7.56
CA GLU A 13 -9.45 12.99 -6.39
C GLU A 13 -10.33 12.91 -5.13
N PRO A 14 -10.10 11.93 -4.23
CA PRO A 14 -10.85 11.87 -2.98
C PRO A 14 -10.36 12.96 -2.03
N LEU A 15 -11.28 13.58 -1.28
CA LEU A 15 -10.91 14.52 -0.23
C LEU A 15 -10.03 13.86 0.85
N TYR A 16 -10.38 12.62 1.23
CA TYR A 16 -9.57 11.74 2.06
C TYR A 16 -9.57 10.34 1.44
N ALA A 17 -8.39 9.87 1.03
CA ALA A 17 -8.26 8.55 0.41
C ALA A 17 -8.52 7.43 1.44
N PHE A 18 -8.92 6.25 0.96
CA PHE A 18 -8.94 5.06 1.80
C PHE A 18 -7.56 4.83 2.43
N GLY A 19 -7.55 4.60 3.74
CA GLY A 19 -6.32 4.40 4.50
C GLY A 19 -5.58 5.69 4.87
N TYR A 20 -6.12 6.87 4.54
CA TYR A 20 -5.55 8.14 4.99
C TYR A 20 -5.73 8.33 6.50
N GLY A 21 -4.65 8.71 7.17
CA GLY A 21 -4.61 9.01 8.60
C GLY A 21 -3.40 9.89 8.91
N LEU A 22 -3.52 10.70 9.95
CA LEU A 22 -2.43 11.54 10.45
C LEU A 22 -1.88 10.95 11.75
N SER A 23 -0.61 11.27 12.04
CA SER A 23 0.02 10.97 13.32
C SER A 23 0.55 12.27 13.96
N TYR A 24 0.76 12.24 15.27
CA TYR A 24 1.44 13.32 16.00
C TYR A 24 2.96 13.23 15.93
N THR A 25 3.49 12.15 15.37
CA THR A 25 4.90 12.00 15.00
C THR A 25 5.03 11.80 13.48
N THR A 26 6.27 11.77 12.98
CA THR A 26 6.57 11.51 11.57
C THR A 26 7.23 10.15 11.42
N PHE A 27 6.92 9.45 10.32
CA PHE A 27 7.52 8.16 10.00
C PHE A 27 8.21 8.21 8.64
N ASP A 28 9.47 7.77 8.62
CA ASP A 28 10.25 7.64 7.41
C ASP A 28 10.19 6.19 6.93
N TYR A 29 9.81 6.01 5.67
CA TYR A 29 9.78 4.72 4.99
C TYR A 29 11.09 4.53 4.22
N GLY A 30 11.81 3.45 4.54
CA GLY A 30 13.00 3.04 3.81
C GLY A 30 12.68 2.19 2.56
N ASP A 31 13.73 1.78 1.86
CA ASP A 31 13.58 0.98 0.64
C ASP A 31 12.91 -0.37 0.92
N ALA A 32 11.78 -0.60 0.26
CA ALA A 32 11.09 -1.87 0.30
C ALA A 32 11.91 -2.95 -0.43
N LYS A 33 12.09 -4.10 0.23
CA LYS A 33 12.81 -5.25 -0.32
C LYS A 33 11.89 -6.43 -0.51
N LEU A 34 11.91 -7.00 -1.71
CA LEU A 34 11.26 -8.26 -2.01
C LEU A 34 12.26 -9.40 -1.80
N SER A 35 11.81 -10.45 -1.13
CA SER A 35 12.58 -11.69 -0.99
C SER A 35 12.95 -12.33 -2.34
N ARG A 36 12.14 -12.09 -3.40
CA ARG A 36 12.30 -12.60 -4.77
C ARG A 36 11.58 -11.70 -5.76
N GLN A 37 12.11 -11.54 -6.97
CA GLN A 37 11.47 -10.74 -8.03
C GLN A 37 10.44 -11.54 -8.84
N ASN A 38 10.61 -12.86 -8.94
CA ASN A 38 9.71 -13.74 -9.66
C ASN A 38 9.13 -14.78 -8.69
N VAL A 39 7.82 -15.02 -8.80
CA VAL A 39 7.09 -15.97 -7.95
C VAL A 39 6.14 -16.79 -8.80
N LYS A 40 6.09 -18.10 -8.54
CA LYS A 40 5.13 -19.00 -9.20
C LYS A 40 3.76 -18.86 -8.55
N ALA A 41 2.70 -19.11 -9.31
CA ALA A 41 1.34 -19.17 -8.78
C ALA A 41 1.26 -20.10 -7.56
N GLY A 42 0.51 -19.68 -6.53
CA GLY A 42 0.38 -20.41 -5.27
C GLY A 42 1.58 -20.32 -4.32
N LYS A 43 2.64 -19.57 -4.67
CA LYS A 43 3.73 -19.23 -3.75
C LYS A 43 3.64 -17.77 -3.34
N GLY A 44 3.95 -17.49 -2.08
CA GLY A 44 4.01 -16.13 -1.56
C GLY A 44 5.35 -15.45 -1.83
N VAL A 45 5.37 -14.13 -1.74
CA VAL A 45 6.58 -13.31 -1.69
C VAL A 45 6.57 -12.52 -0.38
N LYS A 46 7.69 -12.53 0.34
CA LYS A 46 7.89 -11.66 1.50
C LYS A 46 8.35 -10.28 1.03
N ILE A 47 7.68 -9.24 1.48
CA ILE A 47 8.12 -7.85 1.41
C ILE A 47 8.63 -7.43 2.80
N THR A 48 9.68 -6.62 2.85
CA THR A 48 10.20 -6.05 4.10
C THR A 48 10.44 -4.57 3.86
N ILE A 49 9.88 -3.75 4.74
CA ILE A 49 9.89 -2.29 4.63
C ILE A 49 10.43 -1.77 5.96
N PRO A 50 11.62 -1.14 5.98
CA PRO A 50 12.10 -0.43 7.15
C PRO A 50 11.20 0.77 7.43
N VAL A 51 10.76 0.93 8.67
CA VAL A 51 9.99 2.09 9.12
C VAL A 51 10.67 2.66 10.35
N THR A 52 10.93 3.96 10.33
CA THR A 52 11.58 4.69 11.42
C THR A 52 10.65 5.79 11.91
N ASN A 53 10.37 5.83 13.21
CA ASN A 53 9.78 7.03 13.83
C ASN A 53 10.85 8.13 13.86
N SER A 54 10.68 9.16 13.03
CA SER A 54 11.63 10.27 12.86
C SER A 54 11.23 11.52 13.63
N GLY A 55 10.08 11.50 14.31
CA GLY A 55 9.61 12.62 15.12
C GLY A 55 10.00 12.52 16.59
N LYS A 56 9.37 13.39 17.41
CA LYS A 56 9.71 13.57 18.83
C LYS A 56 8.75 12.85 19.80
N LEU A 57 7.69 12.25 19.28
CA LEU A 57 6.64 11.61 20.06
C LEU A 57 6.58 10.13 19.72
N ASP A 58 6.23 9.31 20.71
CA ASP A 58 5.85 7.93 20.46
C ASP A 58 4.56 7.90 19.62
N GLY A 59 4.44 6.89 18.77
CA GLY A 59 3.27 6.71 17.91
C GLY A 59 3.27 5.35 17.24
N ASP A 60 2.08 4.89 16.88
CA ASP A 60 1.86 3.70 16.07
C ASP A 60 1.66 4.10 14.60
N GLU A 61 2.10 3.24 13.68
CA GLU A 61 1.98 3.44 12.24
C GLU A 61 1.40 2.17 11.58
N VAL A 62 0.48 2.36 10.63
CA VAL A 62 -0.15 1.26 9.88
C VAL A 62 0.39 1.21 8.46
N VAL A 63 1.29 0.26 8.19
CA VAL A 63 1.96 0.09 6.90
C VAL A 63 1.05 -0.63 5.90
N GLN A 64 0.52 0.10 4.92
CA GLN A 64 -0.41 -0.48 3.94
C GLN A 64 0.31 -0.91 2.65
N VAL A 65 0.23 -2.19 2.30
CA VAL A 65 0.82 -2.74 1.07
C VAL A 65 -0.25 -2.94 0.01
N TYR A 66 -0.07 -2.28 -1.14
CA TYR A 66 -0.97 -2.35 -2.28
C TYR A 66 -0.31 -3.01 -3.49
N VAL A 67 -1.09 -3.80 -4.24
CA VAL A 67 -0.65 -4.43 -5.49
C VAL A 67 -1.54 -4.03 -6.67
N LYS A 68 -0.95 -3.99 -7.86
CA LYS A 68 -1.62 -3.71 -9.14
C LYS A 68 -1.07 -4.65 -10.23
N SER A 69 -1.94 -5.21 -11.06
CA SER A 69 -1.53 -5.91 -12.29
C SER A 69 -1.12 -4.88 -13.34
N LEU A 70 0.03 -5.06 -13.98
CA LEU A 70 0.51 -4.14 -15.03
C LEU A 70 0.10 -4.59 -16.44
N ASP A 71 -0.23 -5.86 -16.59
CA ASP A 71 -0.59 -6.57 -17.82
C ASP A 71 -2.10 -6.70 -18.04
N ASN A 72 -2.92 -6.31 -17.05
CA ASN A 72 -4.38 -6.38 -17.13
C ASN A 72 -5.00 -4.97 -16.98
N PRO A 73 -5.45 -4.34 -18.08
CA PRO A 73 -6.07 -3.02 -18.06
C PRO A 73 -7.38 -2.92 -17.26
N GLU A 74 -8.10 -4.03 -17.12
CA GLU A 74 -9.37 -4.11 -16.37
C GLU A 74 -9.14 -4.35 -14.87
N ALA A 75 -7.89 -4.60 -14.46
CA ALA A 75 -7.56 -4.81 -13.06
C ALA A 75 -7.79 -3.53 -12.22
N PRO A 76 -8.07 -3.68 -10.91
CA PRO A 76 -8.11 -2.56 -9.97
C PRO A 76 -6.87 -1.67 -10.07
N ILE A 77 -7.03 -0.36 -9.88
CA ILE A 77 -5.91 0.60 -9.88
C ILE A 77 -4.91 0.30 -8.76
N LYS A 78 -5.39 -0.23 -7.63
CA LYS A 78 -4.62 -0.81 -6.53
C LYS A 78 -5.51 -1.68 -5.66
N SER A 79 -4.97 -2.71 -5.03
CA SER A 79 -5.67 -3.57 -4.08
C SER A 79 -4.82 -3.81 -2.83
N LEU A 80 -5.38 -3.59 -1.65
CA LEU A 80 -4.71 -3.85 -0.37
C LEU A 80 -4.43 -5.35 -0.21
N LYS A 81 -3.22 -5.70 0.24
CA LYS A 81 -2.78 -7.09 0.47
C LYS A 81 -2.01 -7.31 1.78
N GLY A 82 -1.65 -6.25 2.48
CA GLY A 82 -1.01 -6.30 3.79
C GLY A 82 -1.27 -5.02 4.56
N LEU A 83 -1.32 -5.18 5.89
CA LEU A 83 -1.37 -4.15 6.92
C LEU A 83 -0.23 -4.41 7.91
#